data_AF-A0A8J2XFL9-F1
#
_entry.id   AF-A0A8J2XFL9-F1
#
_cell.length_a   1.000
_cell.length_b   1.000
_cell.length_c   1.000
_cell.angle_alpha   90.00
_cell.angle_beta   90.00
_cell.angle_gamma   90.00
#
_symmetry.space_group_name_H-M   'P 1'
#
loop_
_entity.id
_entity.type
_entity.pdbx_description
1 polymer ?
#
loop_
_entity_poly.entity_id
_entity_poly.type
_entity_poly.pdbx_seq_one_letter_code
_entity_poly.pdbx_strand_id
1 'polypeptide(L)'
;METQFYKCKYCFKEFEPKRRLVQKYCSNSCRSKAYHVRQLKNTNKNNNTTAIEVPKPMSLPPIPAKTKIDKVSIAGVGNATLGNLAAGSLKSIFTPENNKPATKGDLNKLLDKLNYRYHLINNYPPQPNGTFAYFDLQTNELVFLKRQF
;
A
#
# COMPACT_ATOMS: atom_id res chain seq x y z
N MET A 1 -4.23 -40.99 -19.48
CA MET A 1 -5.34 -40.28 -20.15
C MET A 1 -4.91 -38.84 -20.36
N GLU A 2 -4.76 -38.41 -21.61
CA GLU A 2 -4.45 -37.01 -21.92
C GLU A 2 -5.74 -36.18 -21.79
N THR A 3 -5.71 -35.09 -21.03
CA THR A 3 -6.85 -34.15 -20.95
C THR A 3 -6.69 -33.08 -22.02
N GLN A 4 -7.80 -32.68 -22.66
CA GLN A 4 -7.77 -31.57 -23.63
C GLN A 4 -7.35 -30.26 -22.97
N PHE A 5 -7.79 -30.03 -21.73
CA PHE A 5 -7.49 -28.83 -20.94
C PHE A 5 -6.52 -29.15 -19.80
N TYR A 6 -5.55 -28.25 -19.61
CA TYR A 6 -4.54 -28.33 -18.55
C TYR A 6 -4.83 -27.25 -17.51
N LYS A 7 -4.53 -27.52 -16.24
CA LYS A 7 -4.68 -26.53 -15.17
C LYS A 7 -3.39 -25.74 -14.98
N CYS A 8 -3.46 -24.41 -15.10
CA CYS A 8 -2.29 -23.54 -14.92
C CYS A 8 -1.77 -23.60 -13.47
N LYS A 9 -0.48 -23.83 -13.27
CA LYS A 9 0.13 -23.89 -11.92
C LYS A 9 0.23 -22.54 -11.18
N TYR A 10 -0.22 -21.44 -11.79
CA TYR A 10 -0.20 -20.11 -11.18
C TYR A 10 -1.61 -19.57 -10.90
N CYS A 11 -2.43 -19.43 -11.95
CA CYS A 11 -3.78 -18.87 -11.82
C CYS A 11 -4.87 -19.92 -11.67
N PHE A 12 -4.53 -21.22 -11.72
CA PHE A 12 -5.44 -22.36 -11.57
C PHE A 12 -6.61 -22.43 -12.56
N LYS A 13 -6.59 -21.58 -13.59
CA LYS A 13 -7.53 -21.64 -14.71
C LYS A 13 -7.15 -22.78 -15.65
N GLU A 14 -8.17 -23.36 -16.25
CA GLU A 14 -8.02 -24.32 -17.34
C GLU A 14 -7.62 -23.59 -18.62
N PHE A 15 -6.72 -24.21 -19.40
CA PHE A 15 -6.27 -23.67 -20.67
C PHE A 15 -5.91 -24.79 -21.63
N GLU A 16 -6.04 -24.50 -22.93
CA GLU A 16 -5.59 -25.40 -23.98
C GLU A 16 -4.08 -25.22 -24.21
N PRO A 17 -3.25 -26.26 -24.02
CA PRO A 17 -1.81 -26.15 -24.17
C PRO A 17 -1.41 -26.05 -25.64
N LYS A 18 -0.56 -25.07 -25.98
CA LYS A 18 0.08 -24.98 -27.29
C LYS A 18 1.08 -26.11 -27.52
N ARG A 19 1.71 -26.59 -26.44
CA ARG A 19 2.61 -27.75 -26.43
C ARG A 19 2.14 -28.75 -25.37
N ARG A 20 1.57 -29.86 -25.81
CA ARG A 20 1.06 -30.95 -24.94
C ARG A 20 2.20 -31.53 -24.10
N LEU A 21 1.84 -32.05 -22.91
CA LEU A 21 2.71 -32.69 -21.90
C LEU A 21 3.79 -31.80 -21.25
N VAL A 22 4.23 -30.72 -21.90
CA VAL A 22 5.34 -29.86 -21.44
C VAL A 22 4.84 -28.57 -20.78
N GLN A 23 3.74 -28.00 -21.28
CA GLN A 23 3.30 -26.66 -20.88
C GLN A 23 2.62 -26.64 -19.51
N LYS A 24 3.26 -25.95 -18.54
CA LYS A 24 2.80 -25.86 -17.14
C LYS A 24 1.93 -24.63 -16.82
N TYR A 25 1.93 -23.62 -17.70
CA TYR A 25 1.27 -22.33 -17.48
C TYR A 25 0.49 -21.90 -18.71
N CYS A 26 -0.62 -21.19 -18.51
CA CYS A 26 -1.46 -20.69 -19.60
C CYS A 26 -0.80 -19.54 -20.40
N SER A 27 0.15 -18.81 -19.80
CA SER A 27 0.79 -17.65 -20.43
C SER A 27 2.22 -17.41 -19.92
N ASN A 28 3.00 -16.63 -20.67
CA ASN A 28 4.32 -16.15 -20.25
C ASN A 28 4.23 -15.28 -18.98
N SER A 29 3.15 -14.51 -18.83
CA SER A 29 2.91 -13.73 -17.61
C SER A 29 2.71 -14.63 -16.38
N CYS A 30 1.93 -15.71 -16.49
CA CYS A 30 1.76 -16.69 -15.41
C CYS A 30 3.07 -17.42 -15.09
N ARG A 31 3.87 -17.77 -16.12
CA ARG A 31 5.19 -18.38 -15.94
C ARG A 31 6.13 -17.46 -15.16
N SER A 32 6.20 -16.17 -15.54
CA SER A 32 7.06 -15.18 -14.89
C SER A 32 6.63 -14.90 -13.45
N LYS A 33 5.33 -14.65 -13.22
CA LYS A 33 4.81 -14.41 -11.86
C LYS A 33 5.01 -15.62 -10.93
N ALA A 34 4.84 -16.84 -11.43
CA ALA A 34 5.12 -18.05 -10.65
C ALA A 34 6.59 -18.17 -10.24
N TYR A 35 7.53 -17.72 -11.08
CA TYR A 35 8.94 -17.67 -10.75
C TYR A 35 9.21 -16.66 -9.63
N HIS A 36 8.72 -15.43 -9.75
CA HIS A 36 8.90 -14.41 -8.71
C HIS A 36 8.34 -14.82 -7.35
N VAL A 37 7.16 -15.44 -7.31
CA VAL A 37 6.58 -15.95 -6.05
C VAL A 37 7.46 -17.02 -5.40
N ARG A 38 8.10 -17.88 -6.18
CA ARG A 38 9.03 -18.89 -5.64
C ARG A 38 10.30 -18.26 -5.10
N GLN A 39 10.83 -17.23 -5.77
CA GLN A 39 12.01 -16.53 -5.29
C GLN A 39 11.75 -15.78 -3.99
N LEU A 40 10.60 -15.11 -3.84
CA LEU A 40 10.22 -14.48 -2.57
C LEU A 40 10.10 -15.50 -1.43
N LYS A 41 9.55 -16.69 -1.71
CA LYS A 41 9.46 -17.78 -0.73
C LYS A 41 10.84 -18.31 -0.34
N ASN A 42 11.79 -18.38 -1.28
CA ASN A 42 13.15 -18.83 -1.01
C ASN A 42 13.93 -17.78 -0.19
N THR A 43 13.75 -16.49 -0.47
CA THR A 43 14.34 -15.41 0.34
C THR A 43 13.84 -15.44 1.78
N ASN A 44 12.54 -15.69 1.99
CA ASN A 44 11.95 -15.81 3.32
C ASN A 44 12.28 -17.12 4.05
N LYS A 45 12.77 -18.15 3.35
CA LYS A 45 13.17 -19.43 3.98
C LYS A 45 14.56 -19.36 4.63
N ASN A 46 15.36 -18.35 4.29
CA ASN A 46 16.69 -18.12 4.83
C ASN A 46 16.70 -17.10 5.98
N ASN A 47 15.55 -16.50 6.30
CA ASN A 47 15.38 -15.63 7.46
C ASN A 47 14.63 -16.44 8.51
N ASN A 48 15.37 -16.93 9.51
CA ASN A 48 14.79 -17.49 10.72
C ASN A 48 13.74 -16.54 11.27
N THR A 49 12.52 -17.05 11.35
CA THR A 49 11.47 -16.79 12.33
C THR A 49 11.53 -15.45 13.07
N THR A 50 10.67 -14.52 12.67
CA THR A 50 9.93 -13.70 13.64
C THR A 50 8.49 -13.63 13.15
N ALA A 51 7.61 -14.28 13.91
CA ALA A 51 6.17 -14.24 13.71
C ALA A 51 5.68 -12.79 13.70
N ILE A 52 4.72 -12.51 12.83
CA ILE A 52 3.99 -11.24 12.81
C ILE A 52 3.06 -11.27 14.02
N GLU A 53 3.48 -10.64 15.11
CA GLU A 53 2.58 -10.30 16.21
C GLU A 53 1.66 -9.16 15.79
N VAL A 54 0.37 -9.35 16.07
CA VAL A 54 -0.71 -8.37 15.92
C VAL A 54 -0.36 -7.11 16.74
N PRO A 55 -0.38 -5.90 16.15
CA PRO A 55 0.00 -4.70 16.90
C PRO A 55 -1.09 -4.31 17.91
N LYS A 56 -0.77 -4.46 19.21
CA LYS A 56 -1.40 -3.73 20.33
C LYS A 56 -0.66 -2.37 20.50
N PRO A 57 -1.32 -1.26 20.88
CA PRO A 57 -0.81 0.07 20.60
C PRO A 57 0.34 0.55 21.50
N MET A 58 1.32 1.14 20.83
CA MET A 58 2.07 2.37 21.14
C MET A 58 2.57 2.56 22.58
N SER A 59 3.87 2.35 22.76
CA SER A 59 4.69 3.17 23.65
C SER A 59 6.00 3.53 22.94
N LEU A 60 6.28 4.82 22.86
CA LEU A 60 7.47 5.43 22.24
C LEU A 60 8.77 4.78 22.75
N PRO A 61 9.72 4.37 21.89
CA PRO A 61 11.06 4.05 22.35
C PRO A 61 11.92 5.32 22.48
N PRO A 62 12.77 5.41 23.53
CA PRO A 62 13.75 6.47 23.70
C PRO A 62 14.90 6.32 22.71
N ILE A 63 15.49 7.46 22.35
CA ILE A 63 16.70 7.58 21.53
C ILE A 63 17.82 6.71 22.12
N PRO A 64 18.37 5.68 21.41
CA PRO A 64 19.57 5.01 21.87
C PRO A 64 20.79 5.42 21.05
N ALA A 65 21.84 5.68 21.82
CA ALA A 65 23.17 6.05 21.41
C ALA A 65 23.86 5.00 20.52
N LYS A 66 24.83 5.51 19.76
CA LYS A 66 25.84 4.83 18.94
C LYS A 66 26.34 3.52 19.58
N THR A 67 26.17 2.42 18.87
CA THR A 67 27.03 1.23 19.04
C THR A 67 27.48 0.75 17.67
N LYS A 68 28.80 0.60 17.53
CA LYS A 68 29.47 0.00 16.39
C LYS A 68 29.10 -1.48 16.37
N ILE A 69 28.67 -2.02 15.23
CA ILE A 69 28.84 -3.43 14.88
C ILE A 69 28.82 -3.59 13.36
N ASP A 70 29.90 -4.22 12.92
CA ASP A 70 30.17 -5.04 11.76
C ASP A 70 30.00 -4.49 10.34
N LYS A 71 31.17 -4.39 9.70
CA LYS A 71 31.38 -4.34 8.26
C LYS A 71 30.52 -5.40 7.58
N VAL A 72 29.33 -5.00 7.15
CA VAL A 72 28.65 -5.62 6.02
C VAL A 72 29.63 -5.68 4.84
N SER A 73 29.85 -6.88 4.31
CA SER A 73 30.71 -7.11 3.15
C SER A 73 30.22 -6.28 1.96
N ILE A 74 30.95 -5.20 1.66
CA ILE A 74 30.66 -4.21 0.60
C ILE A 74 30.79 -4.82 -0.80
N ALA A 75 31.39 -6.00 -0.95
CA ALA A 75 31.64 -6.60 -2.27
C ALA A 75 30.43 -7.30 -2.92
N GLY A 76 29.36 -7.60 -2.17
CA GLY A 76 28.19 -8.35 -2.68
C GLY A 76 26.88 -7.56 -2.81
N VAL A 77 26.79 -6.39 -2.18
CA VAL A 77 25.54 -5.58 -2.06
C VAL A 77 25.53 -4.37 -3.00
N GLY A 78 26.55 -4.22 -3.85
CA GLY A 78 26.76 -3.04 -4.70
C GLY A 78 25.73 -2.84 -5.83
N ASN A 79 25.15 -3.92 -6.39
CA ASN A 79 24.29 -3.79 -7.58
C ASN A 79 22.81 -4.13 -7.36
N ALA A 80 22.46 -4.96 -6.38
CA ALA A 80 21.05 -5.31 -6.14
C ALA A 80 20.27 -4.16 -5.46
N THR A 81 20.95 -3.36 -4.64
CA THR A 81 20.35 -2.24 -3.90
C THR A 81 20.19 -1.01 -4.80
N LEU A 82 21.15 -0.76 -5.69
CA LEU A 82 21.10 0.35 -6.65
C LEU A 82 19.93 0.21 -7.64
N GLY A 83 19.68 -1.00 -8.14
CA GLY A 83 18.63 -1.26 -9.13
C GLY A 83 17.20 -1.11 -8.58
N ASN A 84 16.93 -1.55 -7.35
CA ASN A 84 15.62 -1.39 -6.73
C ASN A 84 15.35 0.05 -6.28
N LEU A 85 16.38 0.76 -5.77
CA LEU A 85 16.25 2.17 -5.42
C LEU A 85 16.03 3.05 -6.68
N ALA A 86 16.74 2.76 -7.78
CA ALA A 86 16.56 3.48 -9.05
C ALA A 86 15.22 3.15 -9.73
N ALA A 87 14.79 1.88 -9.75
CA ALA A 87 13.51 1.50 -10.35
C ALA A 87 12.29 2.00 -9.55
N GLY A 88 12.40 2.10 -8.23
CA GLY A 88 11.35 2.66 -7.37
C GLY A 88 11.16 4.16 -7.59
N SER A 89 12.25 4.91 -7.71
CA SER A 89 12.24 6.37 -7.91
C SER A 89 11.87 6.79 -9.35
N LEU A 90 12.23 6.01 -10.36
CA LEU A 90 11.78 6.24 -11.74
C LEU A 90 10.29 5.94 -11.92
N LYS A 91 9.76 4.89 -11.27
CA LYS A 91 8.33 4.54 -11.37
C LYS A 91 7.43 5.65 -10.85
N SER A 92 7.80 6.34 -9.76
CA SER A 92 7.00 7.44 -9.21
C SER A 92 6.85 8.65 -10.16
N ILE A 93 7.77 8.81 -11.12
CA ILE A 93 7.72 9.90 -12.12
C ILE A 93 6.72 9.58 -13.22
N PHE A 94 6.61 8.31 -13.64
CA PHE A 94 5.70 7.87 -14.71
C PHE A 94 4.36 7.32 -14.19
N THR A 95 4.17 7.21 -12.87
CA THR A 95 2.87 6.88 -12.29
C THR A 95 1.94 8.09 -12.39
N PRO A 96 0.74 7.95 -12.97
CA PRO A 96 -0.26 9.01 -12.96
C PRO A 96 -0.69 9.33 -11.52
N GLU A 97 -1.07 10.59 -11.28
CA GLU A 97 -1.28 11.15 -9.93
C GLU A 97 -2.24 10.30 -9.06
N ASN A 98 -3.31 9.79 -9.66
CA ASN A 98 -4.31 8.95 -9.00
C ASN A 98 -3.78 7.57 -8.56
N ASN A 99 -2.68 7.11 -9.13
CA ASN A 99 -2.04 5.84 -8.81
C ASN A 99 -0.77 6.04 -7.95
N LYS A 100 -0.44 7.28 -7.58
CA LYS A 100 0.66 7.55 -6.66
C LYS A 100 0.24 7.19 -5.23
N PRO A 101 1.14 6.55 -4.45
CA PRO A 101 0.87 6.31 -3.04
C PRO A 101 0.78 7.65 -2.30
N ALA A 102 -0.19 7.78 -1.39
CA ALA A 102 -0.36 8.99 -0.59
C ALA A 102 0.91 9.26 0.25
N THR A 103 1.39 10.51 0.21
CA THR A 103 2.51 10.92 1.04
C THR A 103 2.05 11.35 2.43
N LYS A 104 2.97 11.43 3.40
CA LYS A 104 2.66 12.02 4.72
C LYS A 104 2.16 13.46 4.59
N GLY A 105 2.67 14.23 3.62
CA GLY A 105 2.21 15.60 3.36
C GLY A 105 0.76 15.64 2.89
N ASP A 106 0.34 14.67 2.07
CA ASP A 106 -1.06 14.56 1.63
C ASP A 106 -1.99 14.18 2.77
N LEU A 107 -1.55 13.28 3.65
CA LEU A 107 -2.28 12.94 4.87
C LEU A 107 -2.44 14.16 5.79
N ASN A 108 -1.39 14.94 5.98
CA ASN A 108 -1.46 16.16 6.79
C ASN A 108 -2.44 17.17 6.17
N LYS A 109 -2.41 17.39 4.85
CA LYS A 109 -3.37 18.26 4.16
C LYS A 109 -4.82 17.77 4.31
N LEU A 110 -5.04 16.46 4.31
CA LEU A 110 -6.36 15.88 4.56
C LEU A 110 -6.80 16.10 6.01
N LEU A 111 -5.90 15.87 6.98
CA LEU A 111 -6.16 16.12 8.39
C LEU A 111 -6.46 17.59 8.65
N ASP A 112 -5.71 18.52 8.05
CA ASP A 112 -5.95 19.97 8.19
C ASP A 112 -7.34 20.37 7.66
N LYS A 113 -7.82 19.74 6.59
CA LYS A 113 -9.17 19.97 6.05
C LYS A 113 -10.27 19.36 6.91
N LEU A 114 -9.98 18.27 7.61
CA LEU A 114 -10.90 17.56 8.50
C LEU A 114 -10.79 18.04 9.96
N ASN A 115 -9.88 18.96 10.27
CA ASN A 115 -9.60 19.40 11.64
C ASN A 115 -10.70 20.31 12.21
N TYR A 116 -11.69 20.67 11.41
CA TYR A 116 -12.82 21.48 11.83
C TYR A 116 -13.94 20.59 12.35
N ARG A 117 -14.37 20.81 13.59
CA ARG A 117 -15.50 20.07 14.18
C ARG A 117 -16.81 20.27 13.41
N TYR A 118 -17.02 21.48 12.87
CA TYR A 118 -18.27 21.89 12.23
C TYR A 118 -18.07 22.08 10.72
N HIS A 119 -18.84 21.34 9.92
CA HIS A 119 -18.80 21.43 8.44
C HIS A 119 -20.06 22.06 7.88
N LEU A 120 -19.91 23.11 7.08
CA LEU A 120 -21.03 23.84 6.49
C LEU A 120 -21.86 22.97 5.53
N ILE A 121 -23.17 22.97 5.70
CA ILE A 121 -24.13 22.28 4.84
C ILE A 121 -24.65 23.27 3.79
N ASN A 122 -24.04 23.26 2.60
CA ASN A 122 -24.32 24.26 1.55
C ASN A 122 -25.73 24.16 0.92
N ASN A 123 -26.37 22.99 1.02
CA ASN A 123 -27.71 22.75 0.47
C ASN A 123 -28.84 23.06 1.47
N TYR A 124 -28.53 23.64 2.64
CA TYR A 124 -29.52 24.06 3.63
C TYR A 124 -29.65 25.60 3.63
N PRO A 125 -30.86 26.16 3.51
CA PRO A 125 -31.04 27.60 3.47
C PRO A 125 -30.72 28.26 4.82
N PRO A 126 -30.16 29.48 4.83
CA PRO A 126 -29.90 30.20 6.07
C PRO A 126 -31.19 30.46 6.84
N GLN A 127 -31.12 30.33 8.17
CA GLN A 127 -32.26 30.61 9.04
C GLN A 127 -32.53 32.13 9.13
N PRO A 128 -33.77 32.56 9.46
CA PRO A 128 -34.11 33.98 9.61
C PRO A 128 -33.26 34.74 10.65
N ASN A 129 -32.70 34.02 11.63
CA ASN A 129 -31.80 34.55 12.65
C ASN A 129 -30.34 34.76 12.16
N GLY A 130 -30.07 34.53 10.87
CA GLY A 130 -28.76 34.65 10.25
C GLY A 130 -27.78 33.51 10.57
N THR A 131 -28.28 32.37 11.05
CA THR A 131 -27.46 31.17 11.29
C THR A 131 -27.45 30.23 10.08
N PHE A 132 -26.36 29.47 9.95
CA PHE A 132 -26.18 28.46 8.92
C PHE A 132 -26.16 27.07 9.54
N ALA A 133 -26.59 26.07 8.77
CA ALA A 133 -26.53 24.68 9.19
C ALA A 133 -25.09 24.15 9.05
N TYR A 134 -24.60 23.53 10.11
CA TYR A 134 -23.35 22.81 10.15
C TYR A 134 -23.60 21.37 10.61
N PHE A 135 -22.80 20.45 10.10
CA PHE A 135 -22.71 19.09 10.63
C PHE A 135 -21.60 19.03 11.67
N ASP A 136 -21.93 18.63 12.90
CA ASP A 136 -20.96 18.41 13.98
C ASP A 136 -20.41 16.98 13.91
N LEU A 137 -19.11 16.84 13.64
CA LEU A 137 -18.46 15.53 13.55
C LEU A 137 -18.28 14.81 14.91
N GLN A 138 -18.40 15.50 16.04
CA GLN A 138 -18.29 14.88 17.36
C GLN A 138 -19.61 14.26 17.81
N THR A 139 -20.72 14.97 17.64
CA THR A 139 -22.05 14.48 18.04
C THR A 139 -22.80 13.80 16.90
N ASN A 140 -22.34 13.97 15.65
CA ASN A 140 -23.03 13.54 14.42
C ASN A 140 -24.42 14.15 14.26
N GLU A 141 -24.59 15.39 14.72
CA GLU A 141 -25.87 16.11 14.69
C GLU A 141 -25.79 17.36 13.80
N LEU A 142 -26.98 17.79 13.36
CA LEU A 142 -27.14 19.06 12.66
C LEU A 142 -27.27 20.19 13.68
N VAL A 143 -26.38 21.17 13.61
CA VAL A 143 -26.34 22.33 14.50
C VAL A 143 -26.39 23.64 13.71
N PHE A 144 -26.95 24.68 14.30
CA PHE A 144 -27.06 26.01 13.68
C PHE A 144 -26.14 27.01 14.36
N LEU A 145 -25.20 27.57 13.61
CA LEU A 145 -24.16 28.45 14.13
C LEU A 145 -24.08 29.73 13.29
N LYS A 146 -23.69 30.85 13.92
CA LYS A 146 -23.31 32.07 13.21
C LYS A 146 -21.91 31.90 12.62
N ARG A 147 -21.69 32.42 11.42
CA ARG A 147 -20.38 32.41 10.77
C ARG A 147 -19.44 33.35 11.54
N GLN A 148 -18.37 32.82 12.12
CA GLN A 148 -17.27 33.63 12.66
C GLN A 148 -16.37 34.00 11.47
N PHE A 149 -16.12 35.31 11.30
CA PHE A 149 -15.19 35.86 10.32
C PHE A 149 -13.77 35.86 10.87
#